data_AF-A0A554GTB4-F1
#
_entry.id   AF-A0A554GTB4-F1
#
_cell.length_a   1.000
_cell.length_b   1.000
_cell.length_c   1.000
_cell.angle_alpha   90.00
_cell.angle_beta   90.00
_cell.angle_gamma   90.00
#
_symmetry.space_group_name_H-M   'P 1'
#
loop_
_entity.id
_entity.type
_entity.pdbx_description
1 polymer ?
#
loop_
_entity_poly.entity_id
_entity_poly.type
_entity_poly.pdbx_seq_one_letter_code
_entity_poly.pdbx_strand_id
1 'polypeptide(L)' 'MRIKASHSKAKPAPAVETSDSINAQIAAFLKSGGEIQQIAKGVSGQTFAPSKQINLGKK' A
#
# COMPACT_ATOMS: atom_id res chain seq x y z
N MET A 1 0.92 -39.04 11.57
CA MET A 1 0.15 -38.03 10.81
C MET A 1 1.13 -36.93 10.41
N ARG A 2 1.41 -36.71 9.11
CA ARG A 2 2.40 -35.72 8.66
C ARG A 2 1.74 -34.35 8.57
N ILE A 3 2.17 -33.39 9.40
CA ILE A 3 1.78 -31.99 9.25
C ILE A 3 2.65 -31.42 8.13
N LYS A 4 2.10 -31.31 6.92
CA LYS A 4 2.75 -30.60 5.80
C LYS A 4 3.00 -29.17 6.28
N ALA A 5 4.27 -28.83 6.48
CA ALA A 5 4.68 -27.49 6.89
C ALA A 5 3.93 -26.45 6.05
N SER A 6 3.24 -25.55 6.74
CA SER A 6 2.63 -24.37 6.18
C SER A 6 3.64 -23.66 5.29
N HIS A 7 3.22 -23.26 4.10
CA HIS A 7 4.02 -22.49 3.16
C HIS A 7 4.26 -21.09 3.74
N SER A 8 5.09 -20.98 4.78
CA SER A 8 5.59 -19.70 5.27
C SER A 8 6.53 -19.18 4.19
N LYS A 9 6.01 -18.28 3.35
CA LYS A 9 6.83 -17.54 2.39
C LYS A 9 7.80 -16.70 3.22
N ALA A 10 9.09 -16.83 2.92
CA ALA A 10 10.11 -15.97 3.52
C ALA A 10 9.74 -14.50 3.30
N LYS A 11 9.97 -13.66 4.31
CA LYS A 11 9.80 -12.21 4.17
C LYS A 11 10.60 -11.77 2.94
N PRO A 12 10.00 -11.03 1.99
CA PRO A 12 10.72 -10.52 0.84
C PRO A 12 11.93 -9.71 1.34
N ALA A 13 13.05 -9.84 0.62
CA ALA A 13 14.27 -9.13 0.94
C ALA A 13 13.97 -7.62 1.02
N PRO A 14 14.61 -6.88 1.95
CA PRO A 14 14.48 -5.43 1.99
C PRO A 14 14.84 -4.86 0.63
N ALA A 15 13.96 -4.04 0.06
CA ALA A 15 14.20 -3.38 -1.21
C ALA A 15 15.40 -2.43 -1.04
N VAL A 16 16.57 -2.85 -1.54
CA VAL A 16 17.77 -2.03 -1.60
C VAL A 16 17.73 -1.23 -2.90
N GLU A 17 16.72 -0.38 -3.05
CA GLU A 17 16.77 0.65 -4.08
C GLU A 17 17.62 1.80 -3.52
N THR A 18 18.77 2.03 -4.14
CA THR A 18 19.65 3.13 -3.76
C THR A 18 19.00 4.46 -4.18
N SER A 19 19.38 5.56 -3.53
CA SER A 19 18.88 6.90 -3.90
C SER A 19 18.99 7.19 -5.40
N ASP A 20 20.05 6.66 -6.03
CA ASP A 20 20.35 6.89 -7.43
C ASP A 20 19.37 6.17 -8.37
N SER A 21 18.92 4.95 -8.02
CA SER A 21 17.92 4.24 -8.84
C SER A 21 16.57 4.93 -8.79
N ILE A 22 16.18 5.46 -7.62
CA ILE A 22 14.95 6.22 -7.44
C ILE A 22 15.00 7.52 -8.26
N ASN A 23 16.13 8.24 -8.20
CA ASN A 23 16.32 9.47 -8.98
C ASN A 23 16.25 9.22 -10.50
N ALA A 24 16.81 8.10 -10.99
CA ALA A 24 16.73 7.73 -12.39
C ALA A 24 15.28 7.45 -12.84
N GLN A 25 14.50 6.77 -12.01
CA GLN A 25 13.07 6.51 -12.27
C GLN A 25 12.26 7.82 -12.29
N ILE A 26 12.51 8.73 -11.34
CA ILE A 26 11.89 10.05 -11.30
C ILE A 26 12.22 10.85 -12.57
N ALA A 27 13.49 10.86 -12.99
CA ALA A 27 13.92 11.57 -14.19
C ALA A 27 13.27 11.00 -15.46
N ALA A 28 13.12 9.67 -15.56
CA ALA A 28 12.42 9.03 -16.67
C ALA A 28 10.92 9.39 -16.70
N PHE A 29 10.27 9.39 -15.53
CA PHE A 29 8.86 9.78 -15.39
C PHE A 29 8.62 11.23 -15.82
N LEU A 30 9.44 12.17 -15.36
CA LEU A 30 9.35 13.58 -15.75
C LEU A 30 9.59 13.78 -17.26
N LYS A 31 10.57 13.07 -17.85
CA LYS A 31 10.83 13.11 -19.30
C LYS A 31 9.67 12.57 -20.13
N SER A 32 8.91 11.60 -19.62
CA SER A 32 7.72 11.08 -20.29
C SER A 32 6.52 12.03 -20.28
N GLY A 33 6.66 13.21 -19.65
CA GLY A 33 5.60 14.21 -19.54
C GLY A 33 4.66 13.97 -18.35
N GLY A 34 5.04 13.10 -17.41
CA GLY A 34 4.32 12.91 -16.16
C GLY A 34 4.55 14.07 -15.19
N GLU A 35 3.47 14.51 -14.53
CA GLU A 35 3.53 15.53 -13.47
C GLU A 35 3.45 14.87 -12.08
N ILE A 36 4.34 15.26 -11.17
CA ILE A 36 4.33 14.78 -9.79
C ILE A 36 3.28 15.59 -9.02
N GLN A 37 2.18 14.94 -8.68
CA GLN A 37 1.10 15.57 -7.91
C GLN A 37 1.44 15.61 -6.42
N GLN A 38 1.38 16.80 -5.84
CA GLN A 38 1.51 16.98 -4.40
C GLN A 38 0.13 16.84 -3.73
N ILE A 39 -0.09 15.75 -3.01
CA ILE A 39 -1.30 15.58 -2.20
C ILE A 39 -1.12 16.38 -0.92
N ALA A 40 -2.03 17.32 -0.64
CA ALA A 40 -2.03 18.07 0.59
C ALA A 40 -2.17 17.14 1.81
N LYS A 41 -1.40 17.43 2.87
CA LYS A 41 -1.47 16.67 4.13
C LYS A 41 -2.88 16.77 4.70
N GLY A 42 -3.50 15.62 5.02
CA GLY A 42 -4.86 15.55 5.59
C GLY A 42 -5.97 15.23 4.59
N VAL A 43 -5.68 15.12 3.29
CA VAL A 43 -6.61 14.58 2.29
C VAL A 43 -6.40 13.06 2.22
N SER A 44 -6.73 12.33 3.29
CA SER A 44 -6.80 10.88 3.16
C SER A 44 -8.03 10.55 2.29
N GLY A 45 -7.83 9.85 1.18
CA GLY A 45 -8.94 9.31 0.36
C GLY A 45 -9.74 8.21 1.08
N GLN A 46 -9.54 8.03 2.38
CA GLN A 46 -10.15 7.00 3.20
C GLN A 46 -11.51 7.49 3.67
N THR A 47 -12.54 7.21 2.89
CA THR A 47 -13.93 7.41 3.30
C THR A 47 -14.30 6.35 4.34
N PHE A 48 -14.45 6.76 5.61
CA PHE A 48 -15.07 5.91 6.62
C PHE A 48 -16.55 5.77 6.30
N ALA A 49 -16.93 4.65 5.67
CA ALA A 49 -18.34 4.33 5.50
C ALA A 49 -19.00 4.18 6.89
N PRO A 50 -20.23 4.69 7.09
CA PRO A 50 -20.94 4.49 8.35
C PRO A 50 -21.12 2.98 8.59
N SER A 51 -20.78 2.52 9.80
CA SER A 51 -20.98 1.12 10.17
C SER A 51 -22.48 0.81 10.19
N LYS A 52 -22.92 -0.14 9.35
CA LYS A 52 -24.27 -0.70 9.46
C LYS A 52 -24.30 -1.68 10.64
N GLN A 53 -24.39 -1.15 11.85
CA GLN A 53 -24.58 -1.97 13.04
C GLN A 53 -26.06 -2.36 13.17
N ILE A 54 -26.36 -3.66 13.05
CA ILE A 54 -27.70 -4.18 13.33
C ILE A 54 -27.77 -4.54 14.82
N ASN A 55 -28.59 -3.82 15.57
CA ASN A 55 -28.92 -4.18 16.94
C ASN A 55 -30.08 -5.19 16.91
N LEU A 56 -29.78 -6.47 17.15
CA LEU A 56 -30.80 -7.47 17.44
C LEU A 56 -31.27 -7.27 18.88
N GLY A 57 -32.23 -6.37 19.06
CA GLY A 57 -32.97 -6.26 20.31
C GLY A 57 -33.59 -7.61 20.64
N LYS A 58 -33.29 -8.13 21.85
CA LYS A 58 -33.90 -9.37 22.33
C LYS A 58 -35.40 -9.10 22.54
N LYS A 59 -36.24 -9.87 21.85
CA LYS A 59 -37.64 -10.06 22.25
C LYS A 59 -37.70 -10.93 23.50
#